data_AF-A0A370DUR2-F1
#
_entry.id   AF-A0A370DUR2-F1
#
_cell.length_a   1.000
_cell.length_b   1.000
_cell.length_c   1.000
_cell.angle_alpha   90.00
_cell.angle_beta   90.00
_cell.angle_gamma   90.00
#
_symmetry.space_group_name_H-M   'P 1'
#
loop_
_entity.id
_entity.type
_entity.pdbx_description
1 polymer ?
#
loop_
_entity_poly.entity_id
_entity_poly.type
_entity_poly.pdbx_seq_one_letter_code
_entity_poly.pdbx_strand_id
1 'polypeptide(L)'
;MRLGRFRLWEIAVLLAGLLLISQSLAGEKSRESVLAGSWYPENPLQLAKVVDGFLDDPSDAQSKVKNPLRALIVPHAGYMYSWCEAWITNGFCCWRPATTAPSKDSLLQM
;
A
#
# COMPACT_ATOMS: atom_id res chain seq x y z
N MET A 1 -26.36 -8.67 43.58
CA MET A 1 -25.69 -9.26 42.40
C MET A 1 -24.72 -10.33 42.87
N ARG A 2 -25.06 -11.63 42.75
CA ARG A 2 -24.16 -12.73 43.12
C ARG A 2 -23.14 -12.90 42.00
N LEU A 3 -21.93 -12.37 42.20
CA LEU A 3 -20.78 -12.69 41.36
C LEU A 3 -20.46 -14.18 41.60
N GLY A 4 -20.73 -15.02 40.61
CA GLY A 4 -20.59 -16.47 40.70
C GLY A 4 -19.19 -16.87 41.13
N ARG A 5 -19.10 -17.78 42.10
CA ARG A 5 -17.84 -18.32 42.62
C ARG A 5 -17.29 -19.31 41.58
N PHE A 6 -16.61 -18.81 40.55
CA PHE A 6 -15.90 -19.67 39.60
C PHE A 6 -14.86 -20.50 40.35
N ARG A 7 -14.91 -21.83 40.19
CA ARG A 7 -13.89 -22.72 40.76
C ARG A 7 -12.59 -22.47 40.00
N LEU A 8 -11.45 -22.51 40.68
CA LEU A 8 -10.12 -22.26 40.07
C LEU A 8 -9.88 -23.10 38.81
N TRP A 9 -10.47 -24.29 38.74
CA TRP A 9 -10.44 -25.16 37.56
C TRP A 9 -11.17 -24.59 36.34
N GLU A 10 -12.31 -23.91 36.53
CA GLU A 10 -13.05 -23.25 35.44
C GLU A 10 -12.21 -22.13 34.81
N ILE A 11 -11.53 -21.34 35.66
CA ILE A 11 -10.63 -20.29 35.19
C ILE A 11 -9.45 -20.90 34.44
N ALA A 12 -8.88 -22.00 34.94
CA ALA A 12 -7.79 -22.71 34.26
C ALA A 12 -8.21 -23.24 32.89
N VAL A 13 -9.41 -23.82 32.77
CA VAL A 13 -9.96 -24.31 31.49
C VAL A 13 -10.21 -23.15 30.52
N LEU A 14 -10.76 -22.03 31.00
CA LEU A 14 -10.99 -20.86 30.16
C LEU A 14 -9.68 -20.21 29.69
N LEU A 15 -8.66 -20.13 30.55
CA LEU A 15 -7.34 -19.62 30.18
C LEU A 15 -6.63 -20.53 29.19
N ALA A 16 -6.71 -21.86 29.39
CA ALA A 16 -6.16 -22.83 28.44
C ALA A 16 -6.88 -22.78 27.09
N GLY A 17 -8.21 -22.68 27.09
CA GLY A 17 -9.00 -22.49 25.87
C GLY A 17 -8.64 -21.20 25.14
N LEU A 18 -8.52 -20.07 25.86
CA LEU A 18 -8.12 -18.79 25.28
C LEU A 18 -6.72 -18.85 24.67
N LEU A 19 -5.77 -19.50 25.35
CA LEU A 19 -4.41 -19.69 24.86
C LEU A 19 -4.39 -20.52 23.57
N LEU A 20 -5.17 -21.60 23.51
CA LEU A 20 -5.28 -22.46 22.32
C LEU A 20 -5.90 -21.71 21.13
N ILE A 21 -6.92 -20.88 21.37
CA ILE A 21 -7.56 -20.08 20.32
C ILE A 21 -6.58 -19.03 19.79
N SER A 22 -5.76 -18.40 20.64
CA SER A 22 -4.78 -17.40 20.22
C SER A 22 -3.75 -17.92 19.21
N GLN A 23 -3.38 -19.21 19.30
CA GLN A 23 -2.42 -19.81 18.36
C GLN A 23 -3.00 -19.97 16.94
N SER A 24 -4.34 -20.03 16.82
CA SER A 24 -5.01 -20.27 15.53
C SER A 24 -5.20 -19.02 14.68
N LEU A 25 -5.10 -17.81 15.24
CA LEU A 25 -5.23 -16.55 14.49
C LEU A 25 -3.92 -16.11 13.82
N ALA A 26 -2.80 -16.77 14.11
CA ALA A 26 -1.45 -16.30 13.76
C ALA A 26 -1.00 -16.65 12.32
N GLY A 27 -1.90 -16.91 11.39
CA GLY A 27 -1.55 -17.61 10.14
C GLY A 27 -2.21 -17.10 8.88
N GLU A 28 -2.06 -15.82 8.54
CA GLU A 28 -2.26 -15.40 7.14
C GLU A 28 -0.90 -15.32 6.44
N LYS A 29 -0.72 -16.16 5.41
CA LYS A 29 0.50 -16.19 4.59
C LYS A 29 0.52 -14.98 3.66
N SER A 30 1.14 -13.89 4.09
CA SER A 30 1.36 -12.74 3.22
C SER A 30 2.25 -13.14 2.04
N ARG A 31 1.81 -12.80 0.83
CA ARG A 31 2.61 -12.99 -0.38
C ARG A 31 3.61 -11.85 -0.48
N GLU A 32 4.88 -12.20 -0.39
CA GLU A 32 6.01 -11.31 -0.71
C GLU A 32 5.80 -10.64 -2.06
N SER A 33 6.06 -9.33 -2.13
CA SER A 33 6.00 -8.60 -3.39
C SER A 33 7.19 -8.97 -4.26
N VAL A 34 6.92 -9.39 -5.50
CA VAL A 34 7.94 -9.70 -6.49
C VAL A 34 8.39 -8.45 -7.26
N LEU A 35 7.61 -7.36 -7.19
CA LEU A 35 7.81 -6.14 -7.98
C LEU A 35 8.36 -4.96 -7.16
N ALA A 36 8.43 -5.11 -5.83
CA ALA A 36 9.05 -4.13 -4.96
C ALA A 36 10.52 -3.90 -5.35
N GLY A 37 10.95 -2.65 -5.36
CA GLY A 37 12.28 -2.24 -5.82
C GLY A 37 12.42 -2.06 -7.34
N SER A 38 11.54 -2.66 -8.15
CA SER A 38 11.56 -2.51 -9.61
C SER A 38 10.44 -1.61 -10.14
N TRP A 39 9.20 -1.83 -9.70
CA TRP A 39 8.03 -1.08 -10.17
C TRP A 39 7.63 0.06 -9.22
N TYR A 40 7.97 -0.08 -7.95
CA TYR A 40 7.74 0.89 -6.88
C TYR A 40 8.80 0.71 -5.78
N PRO A 41 9.01 1.70 -4.90
CA PRO A 41 10.00 1.60 -3.84
C PRO A 41 9.81 0.36 -2.96
N GLU A 42 10.90 -0.36 -2.68
CA GLU A 42 10.90 -1.49 -1.74
C GLU A 42 10.70 -1.04 -0.29
N ASN A 43 11.17 0.17 0.03
CA ASN A 43 11.09 0.71 1.38
C ASN A 43 9.63 1.17 1.65
N PRO A 44 8.96 0.62 2.66
CA PRO A 44 7.55 0.91 2.92
C PRO A 44 7.32 2.37 3.33
N LEU A 45 8.26 3.00 4.04
CA LEU A 45 8.15 4.42 4.42
C LEU A 45 8.31 5.33 3.21
N GLN A 46 9.15 4.94 2.25
CA GLN A 46 9.30 5.69 1.00
C GLN A 46 8.06 5.54 0.13
N LEU A 47 7.54 4.31 0.00
CA LEU A 47 6.30 4.04 -0.73
C LEU A 47 5.12 4.81 -0.15
N ALA A 48 4.96 4.81 1.19
CA ALA A 48 3.92 5.58 1.86
C ALA A 48 4.00 7.07 1.51
N LYS A 49 5.16 7.69 1.68
CA LYS A 49 5.36 9.11 1.33
C LYS A 49 5.03 9.44 -0.13
N VAL A 50 5.37 8.54 -1.04
CA VAL A 50 5.06 8.70 -2.46
C VAL A 50 3.55 8.67 -2.68
N VAL A 51 2.84 7.69 -2.11
CA VAL A 51 1.38 7.57 -2.23
C VAL A 51 0.66 8.72 -1.53
N ASP A 52 1.07 9.09 -0.32
CA ASP A 52 0.47 10.18 0.45
C ASP A 52 0.62 11.50 -0.30
N GLY A 53 1.82 11.78 -0.85
CA GLY A 53 2.05 12.98 -1.65
C GLY A 53 1.17 13.08 -2.90
N PHE A 54 0.62 11.96 -3.38
CA PHE A 54 -0.31 11.92 -4.49
C PHE A 54 -1.77 12.10 -4.06
N LEU A 55 -2.16 11.49 -2.94
CA LEU A 55 -3.52 11.61 -2.43
C LEU A 55 -3.78 12.96 -1.77
N ASP A 56 -2.74 13.60 -1.25
CA ASP A 56 -2.81 14.89 -0.58
C ASP A 56 -2.71 16.09 -1.53
N ASP A 57 -2.60 15.87 -2.85
CA ASP A 57 -2.51 16.98 -3.81
C ASP A 57 -3.80 17.82 -3.78
N PRO A 58 -3.73 19.09 -3.31
CA PRO A 58 -4.90 19.96 -3.20
C PRO A 58 -5.51 20.33 -4.57
N SER A 59 -4.80 20.05 -5.68
CA SER A 59 -5.28 20.23 -7.05
C SER A 59 -6.37 19.22 -7.42
N ASP A 60 -6.33 18.01 -6.86
CA ASP A 60 -7.32 16.94 -7.10
C ASP A 60 -8.54 17.03 -6.17
N ALA A 61 -8.39 17.70 -5.02
CA ALA A 61 -9.43 17.91 -4.01
C ALA A 61 -10.67 18.68 -4.53
N GLN A 62 -10.63 19.25 -5.75
CA GLN A 62 -11.74 20.01 -6.33
C GLN A 62 -12.53 19.26 -7.42
N SER A 63 -12.28 17.98 -7.70
CA SER A 63 -12.97 17.29 -8.80
C SER A 63 -14.34 16.72 -8.41
N LYS A 64 -15.38 17.56 -8.52
CA LYS A 64 -16.62 17.40 -9.31
C LYS A 64 -17.46 16.10 -9.27
N VAL A 65 -17.15 15.10 -8.45
CA VAL A 65 -17.92 13.86 -8.42
C VAL A 65 -19.01 13.97 -7.34
N LYS A 66 -20.23 14.33 -7.76
CA LYS A 66 -21.40 14.45 -6.86
C LYS A 66 -21.97 13.10 -6.41
N ASN A 67 -21.62 12.04 -7.11
CA ASN A 67 -22.15 10.70 -6.91
C ASN A 67 -21.10 9.79 -6.25
N PRO A 68 -21.51 8.73 -5.52
CA PRO A 68 -20.55 7.79 -4.95
C PRO A 68 -19.72 7.12 -6.05
N LEU A 69 -18.40 7.05 -5.84
CA LEU A 69 -17.47 6.33 -6.71
C LEU A 69 -17.91 4.87 -6.81
N ARG A 70 -18.07 4.36 -8.05
CA ARG A 70 -18.49 2.97 -8.31
C ARG A 70 -17.37 2.08 -8.84
N ALA A 71 -16.45 2.65 -9.62
CA ALA A 71 -15.34 1.93 -10.23
C ALA A 71 -14.18 2.89 -10.53
N LEU A 72 -12.96 2.33 -10.61
CA LEU A 72 -11.74 3.02 -11.00
C LEU A 72 -11.06 2.23 -12.12
N ILE A 73 -10.56 2.95 -13.13
CA ILE A 73 -9.70 2.38 -14.18
C ILE A 73 -8.31 2.93 -13.90
N VAL A 74 -7.35 2.03 -13.66
CA VAL A 74 -5.98 2.40 -13.32
C VAL A 74 -4.99 1.68 -14.23
N PRO A 75 -3.91 2.35 -14.66
CA PRO A 75 -2.83 1.70 -15.39
C PRO A 75 -2.10 0.71 -14.47
N HIS A 76 -1.67 -0.42 -15.04
CA HIS A 76 -0.93 -1.42 -14.28
C HIS A 76 0.60 -1.23 -14.34
N ALA A 77 1.14 -0.22 -15.04
CA ALA A 77 2.59 -0.08 -15.19
C ALA A 77 3.25 0.42 -13.90
N GLY A 78 4.57 0.24 -13.78
CA GLY A 78 5.35 0.75 -12.65
C GLY A 78 5.14 2.25 -12.43
N TYR A 79 5.26 2.69 -11.16
CA TYR A 79 4.89 4.05 -10.74
C TYR A 79 5.61 5.12 -11.56
N MET A 80 6.87 4.89 -11.94
CA MET A 80 7.64 5.83 -12.77
C MET A 80 7.00 6.13 -14.14
N TYR A 81 6.25 5.19 -14.73
CA TYR A 81 5.63 5.32 -16.04
C TYR A 81 4.16 5.73 -15.96
N SER A 82 3.40 5.07 -15.07
CA SER A 82 1.97 5.35 -14.86
C SER A 82 1.72 6.74 -14.29
N TRP A 83 2.71 7.33 -13.61
CA TRP A 83 2.54 8.60 -12.91
C TRP A 83 2.66 9.84 -13.80
N CYS A 84 3.29 9.75 -14.97
CA CYS A 84 3.41 10.91 -15.88
C CYS A 84 2.08 11.19 -16.63
N GLU A 85 1.18 10.21 -16.76
CA GLU A 85 -0.08 10.40 -17.52
C GLU A 85 -1.13 11.23 -16.76
N ALA A 86 -1.14 11.21 -15.42
CA ALA A 86 -2.08 12.00 -14.61
C ALA A 86 -1.72 13.50 -14.49
N TRP A 87 -0.50 13.89 -14.91
CA TRP A 87 0.08 15.23 -14.66
C TRP A 87 0.32 16.08 -15.92
N ILE A 88 -0.11 15.63 -17.09
CA ILE A 88 0.13 16.31 -18.38
C ILE A 88 -0.54 17.70 -18.48
N THR A 89 -1.39 18.09 -17.55
CA THR A 89 -2.05 19.41 -17.56
C THR A 89 -1.23 20.55 -16.92
N ASN A 90 -0.18 20.29 -16.12
CA ASN A 90 0.55 21.34 -15.37
C ASN A 90 2.09 21.35 -15.51
N GLY A 91 2.66 20.66 -16.51
CA GLY A 91 4.01 20.98 -16.99
C GLY A 91 5.21 20.64 -16.08
N PHE A 92 5.07 19.73 -15.12
CA PHE A 92 6.19 19.23 -14.30
C PHE A 92 6.32 17.70 -14.39
N CYS A 93 6.59 17.15 -15.57
CA CYS A 93 7.07 15.76 -15.67
C CYS A 93 8.60 15.73 -15.47
N CYS A 94 9.02 15.77 -14.20
CA CYS A 94 10.35 15.32 -13.80
C CYS A 94 10.34 15.03 -12.29
N TRP A 95 9.93 13.83 -11.90
CA TRP A 95 10.71 13.16 -10.88
C TRP A 95 12.05 12.81 -11.55
N ARG A 96 12.96 13.78 -11.59
CA ARG A 96 14.37 13.57 -11.92
C ARG A 96 15.03 13.15 -10.60
N PRO A 97 15.28 11.86 -10.34
CA PRO A 97 16.31 11.55 -9.36
C PRO A 97 17.60 12.14 -9.95
N ALA A 98 18.31 12.92 -9.14
CA ALA A 98 19.55 13.55 -9.53
C ALA A 98 20.68 12.51 -9.62
N THR A 99 20.54 11.50 -10.49
CA THR A 99 21.62 10.65 -11.01
C THR A 99 21.06 9.68 -12.05
N THR A 100 21.50 9.85 -13.30
CA THR A 100 21.55 8.85 -14.39
C THR A 100 20.22 8.26 -14.91
N ALA A 101 19.64 8.89 -15.92
CA ALA A 101 18.89 8.18 -16.96
C ALA A 101 19.86 7.82 -18.10
N PRO A 102 19.87 6.56 -18.61
CA PRO A 102 20.69 6.21 -19.77
C PRO A 102 20.17 6.89 -21.04
N SER A 103 21.08 7.36 -21.89
CA SER A 103 20.76 7.95 -23.18
C SER A 103 20.08 6.93 -24.10
N LYS A 104 19.21 7.41 -25.00
CA LYS A 104 18.42 6.59 -25.94
C LYS A 104 19.22 5.56 -26.73
N ASP A 105 20.53 5.77 -26.89
CA ASP A 105 21.44 4.90 -27.62
C ASP A 105 21.64 3.52 -26.95
N SER A 106 21.33 3.37 -25.66
CA SER A 106 21.48 2.11 -24.92
C SER A 106 20.33 1.12 -25.10
N LEU A 107 19.22 1.53 -25.72
CA LEU A 107 18.01 0.70 -25.90
C LEU A 107 17.94 0.00 -27.26
N LEU A 108 18.90 0.24 -28.16
CA LEU A 108 18.96 -0.38 -29.49
C LEU A 108 20.02 -1.49 -29.60
N GLN A 109 20.59 -1.95 -28.48
CA GLN A 109 21.57 -3.04 -28.45
C GLN A 109 21.16 -4.23 -27.57
N MET A 110 19.86 -4.47 -27.43
CA MET A 110 19.34 -5.75 -26.92
C MET A 110 18.61 -6.49 -28.04
#